data_AF-A0A1I4GJR8-F1
#
_entry.id   AF-A0A1I4GJR8-F1
#
_cell.length_a   1.000
_cell.length_b   1.000
_cell.length_c   1.000
_cell.angle_alpha   90.00
_cell.angle_beta   90.00
_cell.angle_gamma   90.00
#
_symmetry.space_group_name_H-M   'P 1'
#
loop_
_entity.id
_entity.type
_entity.pdbx_description
1 polymer ?
#
loop_
_entity_poly.entity_id
_entity_poly.type
_entity_poly.pdbx_seq_one_letter_code
_entity_poly.pdbx_strand_id
1 'polypeptide(L)'
;MANNSVNRTQTCYAGSRRLPWALGSFMKRIELPKVMAVRLYLNGAEPKSKAPVDSHTDAVAAIEKNAAEIITAAVLIEDRMVEATAKLLFGSQPLHKERTLFVNEIMSTSDMSYKAKRHAFTSVMEVMGTLGSEDLKALKRKLNNIMHWRNAFAHGNLMHEHNAGYVITYYSGGHKELVLDDELFEHIEQTIRDCLYACNGVIEGLRERT
;
A
#
# COMPACT_ATOMS: atom_id res chain seq x y z
N MET A 1 -10.18 64.16 -30.32
CA MET A 1 -9.00 64.92 -29.86
C MET A 1 -7.95 63.92 -29.42
N ALA A 2 -6.80 63.94 -30.08
CA ALA A 2 -5.65 63.09 -29.83
C ALA A 2 -4.73 63.71 -28.76
N ASN A 3 -4.06 62.88 -27.97
CA ASN A 3 -2.65 62.97 -27.55
C ASN A 3 -2.35 61.78 -26.61
N ASN A 4 -1.48 60.84 -27.02
CA ASN A 4 -0.02 60.81 -26.76
C ASN A 4 0.30 60.64 -25.25
N SER A 5 1.20 59.79 -24.77
CA SER A 5 2.26 58.97 -25.39
C SER A 5 3.05 58.24 -24.27
N VAL A 6 3.48 57.00 -24.55
CA VAL A 6 4.84 56.43 -24.32
C VAL A 6 5.37 56.11 -22.89
N ASN A 7 5.57 54.79 -22.69
CA ASN A 7 6.66 54.02 -22.05
C ASN A 7 7.59 54.63 -20.98
N ARG A 8 7.81 53.86 -19.90
CA ARG A 8 9.16 53.48 -19.43
C ARG A 8 9.16 52.21 -18.55
N THR A 9 10.03 51.29 -18.94
CA THR A 9 10.59 50.15 -18.20
C THR A 9 11.51 50.62 -17.06
N GLN A 10 11.51 49.96 -15.89
CA GLN A 10 12.68 49.31 -15.28
C GLN A 10 12.44 48.78 -13.86
N THR A 11 13.10 47.66 -13.63
CA THR A 11 13.32 46.80 -12.46
C THR A 11 14.04 47.46 -11.28
N CYS A 12 13.76 47.00 -10.04
CA CYS A 12 14.70 46.25 -9.15
C CYS A 12 14.31 46.26 -7.65
N TYR A 13 14.26 45.06 -7.08
CA TYR A 13 14.67 44.62 -5.72
C TYR A 13 14.45 45.51 -4.48
N ALA A 14 13.71 44.97 -3.49
CA ALA A 14 14.27 44.46 -2.21
C ALA A 14 13.14 44.20 -1.21
N GLY A 15 12.90 42.91 -0.89
CA GLY A 15 11.89 42.50 0.08
C GLY A 15 12.18 41.11 0.60
N SER A 16 13.38 40.95 1.18
CA SER A 16 13.86 39.76 1.88
C SER A 16 12.85 39.27 2.92
N ARG A 17 12.10 38.20 2.61
CA ARG A 17 11.55 37.30 3.62
C ARG A 17 12.32 36.00 3.53
N ARG A 18 13.16 35.78 4.55
CA ARG A 18 13.89 34.54 4.77
C ARG A 18 12.87 33.40 4.87
N LEU A 19 12.90 32.49 3.90
CA LEU A 19 12.32 31.16 4.04
C LEU A 19 13.24 30.36 4.98
N PRO A 20 12.71 29.66 5.99
CA PRO A 20 13.51 28.71 6.76
C PRO A 20 13.82 27.51 5.85
N TRP A 21 15.11 27.37 5.56
CA TRP A 21 15.73 26.28 4.83
C TRP A 21 15.94 25.07 5.75
N ALA A 22 15.93 23.89 5.12
CA ALA A 22 16.58 22.65 5.54
C ALA A 22 16.12 22.01 6.87
N LEU A 23 15.14 21.12 6.75
CA LEU A 23 15.26 19.82 7.39
C LEU A 23 15.35 18.81 6.27
N GLY A 24 16.44 18.04 6.23
CA GLY A 24 16.58 16.93 5.30
C GLY A 24 15.40 15.98 5.50
N SER A 25 14.53 15.91 4.50
CA SER A 25 13.41 14.99 4.47
C SER A 25 13.98 13.60 4.26
N PHE A 26 14.27 12.90 5.35
CA PHE A 26 14.47 11.46 5.30
C PHE A 26 13.13 10.85 4.92
N MET A 27 13.03 10.35 3.69
CA MET A 27 11.86 9.64 3.20
C MET A 27 11.51 8.51 4.17
N LYS A 28 10.27 8.51 4.68
CA LYS A 28 9.87 7.59 5.74
C LYS A 28 9.94 6.14 5.24
N ARG A 29 10.59 5.29 6.04
CA ARG A 29 10.53 3.83 5.87
C ARG A 29 9.25 3.33 6.52
N ILE A 30 8.49 2.50 5.82
CA ILE A 30 7.33 1.85 6.43
C ILE A 30 7.82 0.94 7.57
N GLU A 31 7.20 1.04 8.75
CA GLU A 31 7.53 0.19 9.89
C GLU A 31 6.42 -0.82 10.15
N LEU A 32 6.43 -1.95 9.43
CA LEU A 32 5.49 -3.04 9.71
C LEU A 32 5.77 -3.64 11.11
N PRO A 33 4.73 -3.99 11.90
CA PRO A 33 4.90 -4.42 13.29
C PRO A 33 5.79 -5.68 13.39
N LYS A 34 6.63 -5.77 14.43
CA LYS A 34 7.71 -6.77 14.56
C LYS A 34 7.26 -8.23 14.37
N VAL A 35 6.04 -8.60 14.75
CA VAL A 35 5.50 -9.96 14.53
C VAL A 35 5.22 -10.24 13.06
N MET A 36 4.83 -9.23 12.27
CA MET A 36 4.77 -9.31 10.81
C MET A 36 6.19 -9.30 10.22
N ALA A 37 7.08 -8.47 10.75
CA ALA A 37 8.47 -8.37 10.31
C ALA A 37 9.23 -9.71 10.44
N VAL A 38 9.02 -10.47 11.52
CA VAL A 38 9.66 -11.80 11.74
C VAL A 38 9.28 -12.83 10.66
N ARG A 39 8.10 -12.73 10.03
CA ARG A 39 7.75 -13.55 8.84
C ARG A 39 8.28 -12.98 7.53
N LEU A 40 8.50 -11.66 7.46
CA LEU A 40 9.00 -10.96 6.27
C LEU A 40 10.53 -11.11 6.09
N TYR A 41 11.28 -11.27 7.18
CA TYR A 41 12.75 -11.41 7.19
C TYR A 41 13.28 -12.85 6.94
N LEU A 42 12.58 -13.70 6.19
CA LEU A 42 13.08 -15.04 5.85
C LEU A 42 13.94 -15.11 4.56
N ASN A 43 14.09 -14.01 3.79
CA ASN A 43 14.83 -14.02 2.51
C ASN A 43 15.70 -12.77 2.24
N GLY A 44 16.49 -12.29 3.20
CA GLY A 44 17.46 -11.24 2.88
C GLY A 44 18.31 -10.81 4.06
N ALA A 45 19.62 -11.06 3.95
CA ALA A 45 20.62 -10.65 4.93
C ALA A 45 20.71 -9.12 5.04
N GLU A 46 20.94 -8.61 6.26
CA GLU A 46 21.19 -7.20 6.53
C GLU A 46 22.56 -6.76 5.97
N PRO A 47 22.68 -5.58 5.32
CA PRO A 47 23.96 -4.94 5.14
C PRO A 47 24.24 -3.93 6.27
N LYS A 48 25.46 -4.03 6.78
CA LYS A 48 26.06 -3.16 7.80
C LYS A 48 26.62 -1.86 7.17
N SER A 49 26.40 -0.78 7.91
CA SER A 49 27.20 0.47 7.99
C SER A 49 27.10 1.52 6.87
N LYS A 50 27.19 2.78 7.34
CA LYS A 50 26.91 4.06 6.67
C LYS A 50 28.11 4.57 5.86
N ALA A 51 27.81 5.26 4.75
CA ALA A 51 28.64 6.30 4.15
C ALA A 51 27.74 7.54 3.88
N PRO A 52 28.28 8.75 3.74
CA PRO A 52 27.46 9.93 3.43
C PRO A 52 27.10 9.89 1.94
N VAL A 53 25.84 9.57 1.65
CA VAL A 53 25.36 9.30 0.30
C VAL A 53 24.44 10.42 -0.15
N ASP A 54 24.53 10.73 -1.44
CA ASP A 54 23.76 11.75 -2.14
C ASP A 54 22.25 11.60 -1.86
N SER A 55 21.58 12.69 -1.47
CA SER A 55 20.18 12.67 -0.98
C SER A 55 19.19 12.01 -1.93
N HIS A 56 19.47 12.03 -3.24
CA HIS A 56 18.67 11.38 -4.28
C HIS A 56 18.84 9.85 -4.28
N THR A 57 20.06 9.35 -4.10
CA THR A 57 20.35 7.90 -4.08
C THR A 57 19.73 7.24 -2.85
N ASP A 58 19.76 7.93 -1.71
CA ASP A 58 19.12 7.47 -0.47
C ASP A 58 17.59 7.45 -0.58
N ALA A 59 17.00 8.44 -1.27
CA ALA A 59 15.56 8.49 -1.51
C ALA A 59 15.08 7.37 -2.45
N VAL A 60 15.79 7.12 -3.55
CA VAL A 60 15.47 6.01 -4.47
C VAL A 60 15.59 4.67 -3.75
N ALA A 61 16.64 4.44 -2.97
CA ALA A 61 16.79 3.21 -2.20
C ALA A 61 15.66 3.02 -1.16
N ALA A 62 15.18 4.11 -0.54
CA ALA A 62 14.02 4.06 0.35
C ALA A 62 12.73 3.71 -0.41
N ILE A 63 12.51 4.28 -1.60
CA ILE A 63 11.36 3.98 -2.47
C ILE A 63 11.35 2.51 -2.86
N GLU A 64 12.48 1.98 -3.33
CA GLU A 64 12.61 0.58 -3.73
C GLU A 64 12.33 -0.37 -2.56
N LYS A 65 12.84 -0.04 -1.37
CA LYS A 65 12.55 -0.79 -0.14
C LYS A 65 11.05 -0.78 0.18
N ASN A 66 10.43 0.41 0.19
CA ASN A 66 9.01 0.55 0.46
C ASN A 66 8.17 -0.19 -0.60
N ALA A 67 8.54 -0.12 -1.87
CA ALA A 67 7.88 -0.83 -2.97
C ALA A 67 7.88 -2.34 -2.74
N ALA A 68 9.04 -2.91 -2.38
CA ALA A 68 9.15 -4.33 -2.05
C ALA A 68 8.25 -4.71 -0.87
N GLU A 69 8.27 -3.92 0.22
CA GLU A 69 7.43 -4.17 1.40
C GLU A 69 5.93 -4.09 1.08
N ILE A 70 5.51 -3.13 0.25
CA ILE A 70 4.10 -2.98 -0.17
C ILE A 70 3.65 -4.17 -1.02
N ILE A 71 4.48 -4.62 -1.96
CA ILE A 71 4.17 -5.78 -2.81
C ILE A 71 4.06 -7.04 -1.93
N THR A 72 5.00 -7.25 -1.01
CA THR A 72 4.95 -8.40 -0.10
C THR A 72 3.75 -8.32 0.84
N ALA A 73 3.42 -7.15 1.38
CA ALA A 73 2.25 -6.96 2.23
C ALA A 73 0.95 -7.24 1.48
N ALA A 74 0.85 -6.87 0.20
CA ALA A 74 -0.31 -7.17 -0.62
C ALA A 74 -0.50 -8.70 -0.83
N VAL A 75 0.58 -9.44 -1.06
CA VAL A 75 0.55 -10.91 -1.14
C VAL A 75 0.14 -11.51 0.20
N LEU A 76 0.69 -11.03 1.31
CA LEU A 76 0.31 -11.50 2.64
C LEU A 76 -1.19 -11.27 2.91
N ILE A 77 -1.73 -10.11 2.56
CA ILE A 77 -3.16 -9.83 2.71
C ILE A 77 -3.99 -10.78 1.84
N GLU A 78 -3.52 -11.09 0.63
CA GLU A 78 -4.16 -12.09 -0.23
C GLU A 78 -4.25 -13.46 0.44
N ASP A 79 -3.13 -13.95 0.99
CA ASP A 79 -3.10 -15.23 1.72
C ASP A 79 -4.02 -15.21 2.94
N ARG A 80 -4.07 -14.09 3.67
CA ARG A 80 -4.97 -13.94 4.83
C ARG A 80 -6.43 -13.89 4.44
N MET A 81 -6.78 -13.30 3.30
CA MET A 81 -8.15 -13.37 2.76
C MET A 81 -8.53 -14.83 2.43
N VAL A 82 -7.62 -15.59 1.81
CA VAL A 82 -7.85 -17.02 1.50
C VAL A 82 -8.09 -17.80 2.79
N GLU A 83 -7.23 -17.64 3.79
CA GLU A 83 -7.34 -18.34 5.06
C GLU A 83 -8.61 -17.95 5.84
N ALA A 84 -8.92 -16.66 5.91
CA ALA A 84 -10.13 -16.16 6.55
C ALA A 84 -11.40 -16.70 5.87
N THR A 85 -11.43 -16.71 4.53
CA THR A 85 -12.55 -17.27 3.76
C THR A 85 -12.72 -18.77 4.03
N ALA A 86 -11.63 -19.53 4.00
CA ALA A 86 -11.66 -20.96 4.29
C ALA A 86 -12.13 -21.24 5.72
N LYS A 87 -11.70 -20.43 6.69
CA LYS A 87 -12.13 -20.55 8.07
C LYS A 87 -13.61 -20.23 8.26
N LEU A 88 -14.15 -19.25 7.53
CA LEU A 88 -15.58 -18.94 7.57
C LEU A 88 -16.43 -20.08 6.99
N LEU A 89 -15.99 -20.70 5.89
CA LEU A 89 -16.75 -21.76 5.23
C LEU A 89 -16.62 -23.14 5.89
N PHE A 90 -15.44 -23.48 6.42
CA PHE A 90 -15.11 -24.83 6.89
C PHE A 90 -14.75 -24.91 8.38
N GLY A 91 -14.76 -23.77 9.09
CA GLY A 91 -14.37 -23.71 10.50
C GLY A 91 -12.86 -23.88 10.74
N SER A 92 -12.51 -24.20 11.99
CA SER A 92 -11.11 -24.30 12.43
C SER A 92 -10.50 -25.70 12.31
N GLN A 93 -11.25 -26.70 11.81
CA GLN A 93 -10.76 -28.08 11.77
C GLN A 93 -9.78 -28.28 10.59
N PRO A 94 -8.51 -28.67 10.86
CA PRO A 94 -7.46 -28.69 9.85
C PRO A 94 -7.55 -29.83 8.82
N LEU A 95 -8.52 -30.76 8.97
CA LEU A 95 -8.53 -32.05 8.26
C LEU A 95 -9.72 -32.25 7.29
N HIS A 96 -10.46 -31.19 6.94
CA HIS A 96 -11.46 -31.30 5.89
C HIS A 96 -10.82 -31.36 4.51
N LYS A 97 -11.02 -32.46 3.78
CA LYS A 97 -10.56 -32.63 2.40
C LYS A 97 -11.13 -31.52 1.50
N GLU A 98 -12.35 -31.08 1.79
CA GLU A 98 -13.04 -29.98 1.13
C GLU A 98 -12.33 -28.65 1.35
N ARG A 99 -11.84 -28.39 2.58
CA ARG A 99 -11.05 -27.20 2.89
C ARG A 99 -9.73 -27.20 2.12
N THR A 100 -9.04 -28.33 2.11
CA THR A 100 -7.75 -28.46 1.40
C THR A 100 -7.94 -28.28 -0.10
N LEU A 101 -8.97 -28.90 -0.68
CA LEU A 101 -9.33 -28.73 -2.09
C LEU A 101 -9.64 -27.26 -2.39
N PHE A 102 -10.47 -26.61 -1.57
CA PHE A 102 -10.84 -25.21 -1.74
C PHE A 102 -9.63 -24.27 -1.66
N VAL A 103 -8.76 -24.45 -0.66
CA VAL A 103 -7.59 -23.59 -0.50
C VAL A 103 -6.59 -23.83 -1.63
N ASN A 104 -6.17 -25.08 -1.86
CA ASN A 104 -5.04 -25.37 -2.74
C ASN A 104 -5.41 -25.37 -4.22
N GLU A 105 -6.58 -25.92 -4.58
CA GLU A 105 -6.97 -26.11 -5.98
C GLU A 105 -7.90 -25.01 -6.51
N ILE A 106 -8.45 -24.15 -5.64
CA ILE A 106 -9.36 -23.07 -6.05
C ILE A 106 -8.79 -21.70 -5.68
N MET A 107 -8.57 -21.44 -4.39
CA MET A 107 -8.26 -20.08 -3.94
C MET A 107 -6.80 -19.68 -4.09
N SER A 108 -5.86 -20.62 -4.02
CA SER A 108 -4.42 -20.35 -4.09
C SER A 108 -3.84 -20.52 -5.49
N THR A 109 -4.63 -20.90 -6.48
CA THR A 109 -4.17 -21.06 -7.86
C THR A 109 -3.89 -19.70 -8.51
N SER A 110 -3.03 -19.70 -9.53
CA SER A 110 -2.72 -18.51 -10.34
C SER A 110 -3.92 -18.01 -11.14
N ASP A 111 -4.86 -18.89 -11.45
CA ASP A 111 -6.06 -18.57 -12.22
C ASP A 111 -7.05 -17.73 -11.38
N MET A 112 -6.99 -17.86 -10.06
CA MET A 112 -7.82 -17.08 -9.16
C MET A 112 -7.18 -15.71 -8.94
N SER A 113 -7.69 -14.69 -9.64
CA SER A 113 -7.18 -13.32 -9.49
C SER A 113 -7.44 -12.72 -8.09
N TYR A 114 -6.60 -11.78 -7.67
CA TYR A 114 -6.81 -10.99 -6.43
C TYR A 114 -8.24 -10.41 -6.34
N LYS A 115 -8.74 -9.85 -7.44
CA LYS A 115 -10.10 -9.28 -7.51
C LYS A 115 -11.16 -10.33 -7.17
N ALA A 116 -11.01 -11.55 -7.68
CA ALA A 116 -11.91 -12.66 -7.40
C ALA A 116 -11.78 -13.12 -5.94
N LYS A 117 -10.56 -13.27 -5.40
CA LYS A 117 -10.35 -13.63 -3.98
C LYS A 117 -10.95 -12.59 -3.03
N ARG A 118 -10.73 -11.31 -3.29
CA ARG A 118 -11.35 -10.20 -2.54
C ARG A 118 -12.87 -10.26 -2.60
N HIS A 119 -13.44 -10.52 -3.78
CA HIS A 119 -14.88 -10.64 -3.92
C HIS A 119 -15.41 -11.82 -3.11
N ALA A 120 -14.82 -13.01 -3.24
CA ALA A 120 -15.19 -14.18 -2.47
C ALA A 120 -15.13 -13.92 -0.96
N PHE A 121 -13.99 -13.40 -0.47
CA PHE A 121 -13.80 -13.05 0.94
C PHE A 121 -14.88 -12.11 1.45
N THR A 122 -15.09 -10.98 0.78
CA THR A 122 -16.05 -9.97 1.25
C THR A 122 -17.50 -10.39 1.11
N SER A 123 -17.84 -11.20 0.10
CA SER A 123 -19.17 -11.80 -0.06
C SER A 123 -19.46 -12.83 1.03
N VAL A 124 -18.49 -13.68 1.38
CA VAL A 124 -18.64 -14.63 2.49
C VAL A 124 -18.79 -13.88 3.82
N MET A 125 -18.00 -12.82 4.05
CA MET A 125 -18.17 -11.97 5.24
C MET A 125 -19.55 -11.36 5.37
N GLU A 126 -20.13 -10.91 4.23
CA GLU A 126 -21.45 -10.31 4.14
C GLU A 126 -22.55 -11.31 4.48
N VAL A 127 -22.53 -12.49 3.84
CA VAL A 127 -23.49 -13.57 4.08
C VAL A 127 -23.42 -14.07 5.52
N MET A 128 -22.22 -14.17 6.09
CA MET A 128 -21.99 -14.65 7.45
C MET A 128 -22.20 -13.56 8.52
N GLY A 129 -22.52 -12.32 8.14
CA GLY A 129 -22.77 -11.22 9.07
C GLY A 129 -21.59 -10.89 9.99
N THR A 130 -20.36 -11.12 9.51
CA THR A 130 -19.14 -11.00 10.34
C THR A 130 -18.76 -9.56 10.70
N LEU A 131 -19.24 -8.60 9.91
CA LEU A 131 -18.88 -7.19 10.03
C LEU A 131 -20.10 -6.34 9.64
N GLY A 132 -20.24 -5.15 10.24
CA GLY A 132 -21.29 -4.20 9.89
C GLY A 132 -21.20 -3.77 8.42
N SER A 133 -22.32 -3.36 7.83
CA SER A 133 -22.38 -3.00 6.39
C SER A 133 -21.41 -1.86 6.02
N GLU A 134 -21.31 -0.81 6.85
CA GLU A 134 -20.38 0.31 6.61
C GLU A 134 -18.92 -0.09 6.79
N ASP A 135 -18.62 -0.91 7.79
CA ASP A 135 -17.27 -1.42 8.03
C ASP A 135 -16.81 -2.35 6.89
N LEU A 136 -17.72 -3.20 6.39
CA LEU A 136 -17.46 -4.05 5.23
C LEU A 136 -17.24 -3.23 3.96
N LYS A 137 -18.01 -2.16 3.78
CA LYS A 137 -17.82 -1.22 2.67
C LYS A 137 -16.47 -0.51 2.78
N ALA A 138 -16.05 -0.11 3.98
CA ALA A 138 -14.74 0.47 4.22
C ALA A 138 -13.61 -0.53 3.92
N LEU A 139 -13.74 -1.77 4.37
CA LEU A 139 -12.78 -2.85 4.08
C LEU A 139 -12.67 -3.12 2.57
N LYS A 140 -13.79 -3.22 1.84
CA LYS A 140 -13.83 -3.37 0.38
C LYS A 140 -13.02 -2.27 -0.33
N ARG A 141 -13.14 -1.01 0.12
CA ARG A 141 -12.35 0.12 -0.41
C ARG A 141 -10.87 -0.02 -0.11
N LYS A 142 -10.50 -0.31 1.14
CA LYS A 142 -9.09 -0.48 1.57
C LYS A 142 -8.38 -1.60 0.79
N LEU A 143 -9.02 -2.76 0.63
CA LEU A 143 -8.49 -3.87 -0.18
C LEU A 143 -8.34 -3.48 -1.66
N ASN A 144 -9.24 -2.65 -2.19
CA ASN A 144 -9.09 -2.13 -3.55
C ASN A 144 -7.88 -1.18 -3.68
N ASN A 145 -7.63 -0.33 -2.69
CA ASN A 145 -6.47 0.55 -2.68
C ASN A 145 -5.15 -0.24 -2.65
N ILE A 146 -5.05 -1.28 -1.83
CA ILE A 146 -3.87 -2.16 -1.77
C ILE A 146 -3.55 -2.76 -3.15
N MET A 147 -4.58 -3.23 -3.88
CA MET A 147 -4.39 -3.73 -5.24
C MET A 147 -3.86 -2.65 -6.19
N HIS A 148 -4.38 -1.42 -6.09
CA HIS A 148 -3.90 -0.31 -6.91
C HIS A 148 -2.45 0.06 -6.60
N TRP A 149 -2.08 0.16 -5.33
CA TRP A 149 -0.69 0.45 -4.95
C TRP A 149 0.25 -0.67 -5.35
N ARG A 150 -0.09 -1.94 -5.11
CA ARG A 150 0.70 -3.08 -5.59
C ARG A 150 0.98 -2.98 -7.09
N ASN A 151 -0.05 -2.71 -7.89
CA ASN A 151 0.11 -2.60 -9.34
C ASN A 151 0.95 -1.38 -9.76
N ALA A 152 0.77 -0.25 -9.07
CA ALA A 152 1.58 0.95 -9.31
C ALA A 152 3.06 0.68 -9.01
N PHE A 153 3.39 0.09 -7.86
CA PHE A 153 4.77 -0.22 -7.48
C PHE A 153 5.40 -1.37 -8.28
N ALA A 154 4.60 -2.32 -8.78
CA ALA A 154 5.10 -3.46 -9.55
C ALA A 154 5.30 -3.17 -11.04
N HIS A 155 4.52 -2.24 -11.62
CA HIS A 155 4.47 -2.01 -13.07
C HIS A 155 4.55 -0.54 -13.49
N GLY A 156 4.52 0.39 -12.54
CA GLY A 156 4.63 1.81 -12.81
C GLY A 156 6.07 2.25 -13.05
N ASN A 157 6.22 3.42 -13.67
CA ASN A 157 7.51 4.04 -13.91
C ASN A 157 7.76 5.11 -12.85
N LEU A 158 8.88 5.00 -12.15
CA LEU A 158 9.33 6.02 -11.20
C LEU A 158 9.89 7.22 -11.98
N MET A 159 9.37 8.40 -11.68
CA MET A 159 9.78 9.68 -12.25
C MET A 159 10.16 10.64 -11.13
N HIS A 160 11.16 11.48 -11.39
CA HIS A 160 11.54 12.58 -10.49
C HIS A 160 11.13 13.90 -11.14
N GLU A 161 10.14 14.57 -10.54
CA GLU A 161 9.66 15.87 -10.99
C GLU A 161 10.33 17.00 -10.19
N HIS A 162 10.87 17.98 -10.90
CA HIS A 162 11.62 19.10 -10.31
C HIS A 162 10.90 19.87 -9.19
N ASN A 163 9.56 19.86 -9.17
CA ASN A 163 8.75 20.60 -8.20
C ASN A 163 7.87 19.71 -7.29
N ALA A 164 7.68 18.43 -7.61
CA ALA A 164 6.76 17.53 -6.92
C ALA A 164 7.44 16.33 -6.24
N GLY A 165 8.76 16.21 -6.36
CA GLY A 165 9.50 15.07 -5.81
C GLY A 165 9.35 13.83 -6.68
N TYR A 166 9.20 12.66 -6.06
CA TYR A 166 9.08 11.40 -6.78
C TYR A 166 7.62 11.04 -7.07
N VAL A 167 7.34 10.55 -8.28
CA VAL A 167 6.01 10.16 -8.73
C VAL A 167 6.09 8.81 -9.43
N ILE A 168 5.09 7.94 -9.22
CA ILE A 168 4.90 6.75 -10.03
C ILE A 168 3.80 7.01 -11.06
N THR A 169 4.13 6.89 -12.34
CA THR A 169 3.15 6.87 -13.43
C THR A 169 2.77 5.43 -13.76
N TYR A 170 1.48 5.15 -13.86
CA TYR A 170 0.99 3.80 -14.15
C TYR A 170 -0.35 3.81 -14.88
N TYR A 171 -0.68 2.69 -15.52
CA TYR A 171 -1.95 2.53 -16.23
C TYR A 171 -2.92 1.64 -15.46
N SER A 172 -4.11 2.16 -15.14
CA SER A 172 -5.17 1.40 -14.49
C SER A 172 -6.54 1.93 -14.89
N GLY A 173 -7.03 1.47 -16.05
CA GLY A 173 -8.25 2.02 -16.68
C GLY A 173 -8.07 3.44 -17.22
N GLY A 174 -6.82 3.88 -17.37
CA GLY A 174 -6.42 5.24 -17.72
C GLY A 174 -5.03 5.57 -17.14
N HIS A 175 -4.44 6.68 -17.58
CA HIS A 175 -3.20 7.21 -17.03
C HIS A 175 -3.42 7.68 -15.59
N LYS A 176 -2.54 7.29 -14.67
CA LYS A 176 -2.58 7.69 -13.26
C LYS A 176 -1.19 8.05 -12.76
N GLU A 177 -1.18 8.97 -11.81
CA GLU A 177 0.02 9.42 -11.09
C GLU A 177 -0.17 9.17 -9.60
N LEU A 178 0.92 8.78 -8.94
CA LEU A 178 0.99 8.55 -7.51
C LEU A 178 2.21 9.29 -6.95
N VAL A 179 1.96 10.41 -6.27
CA VAL A 179 3.00 11.22 -5.63
C VAL A 179 3.54 10.46 -4.41
N LEU A 180 4.86 10.31 -4.34
CA LEU A 180 5.54 9.57 -3.28
C LEU A 180 6.00 10.55 -2.19
N ASP A 181 5.11 10.80 -1.25
CA ASP A 181 5.38 11.57 -0.03
C ASP A 181 5.12 10.74 1.24
N ASP A 182 5.51 11.30 2.38
CA ASP A 182 5.35 10.61 3.67
C ASP A 182 3.86 10.38 4.02
N GLU A 183 2.96 11.29 3.61
CA GLU A 183 1.51 11.16 3.82
C GLU A 183 0.96 9.93 3.10
N LEU A 184 1.40 9.69 1.85
CA LEU A 184 1.04 8.48 1.12
C LEU A 184 1.54 7.24 1.86
N PHE A 185 2.80 7.18 2.27
CA PHE A 185 3.34 5.98 2.93
C PHE A 185 2.64 5.71 4.27
N GLU A 186 2.31 6.74 5.04
CA GLU A 186 1.48 6.63 6.25
C GLU A 186 0.11 6.07 5.95
N HIS A 187 -0.54 6.57 4.89
CA HIS A 187 -1.83 6.09 4.47
C HIS A 187 -1.79 4.62 4.01
N ILE A 188 -0.76 4.23 3.26
CA ILE A 188 -0.53 2.85 2.83
C ILE A 188 -0.34 1.95 4.04
N GLU A 189 0.54 2.32 4.96
CA GLU A 189 0.83 1.55 6.17
C GLU A 189 -0.44 1.33 7.00
N GLN A 190 -1.19 2.39 7.28
CA GLN A 190 -2.43 2.29 8.05
C GLN A 190 -3.45 1.39 7.34
N THR A 191 -3.58 1.53 6.02
CA THR A 191 -4.51 0.72 5.22
C THR A 191 -4.14 -0.77 5.25
N ILE A 192 -2.84 -1.10 5.16
CA ILE A 192 -2.33 -2.47 5.27
C ILE A 192 -2.64 -3.03 6.66
N ARG A 193 -2.36 -2.27 7.73
CA ARG A 193 -2.64 -2.68 9.11
C ARG A 193 -4.12 -2.98 9.31
N ASP A 194 -5.00 -2.09 8.88
CA ASP A 194 -6.44 -2.25 9.02
C ASP A 194 -6.96 -3.50 8.30
N CYS A 195 -6.46 -3.77 7.08
CA CYS A 195 -6.85 -4.96 6.34
C CYS A 195 -6.36 -6.25 7.00
N LEU A 196 -5.13 -6.25 7.52
CA LEU A 196 -4.59 -7.38 8.24
C LEU A 196 -5.33 -7.63 9.56
N TYR A 197 -5.68 -6.57 10.31
CA TYR A 197 -6.51 -6.70 11.51
C TYR A 197 -7.89 -7.26 11.19
N ALA A 198 -8.53 -6.82 10.11
CA ALA A 198 -9.81 -7.38 9.69
C ALA A 198 -9.69 -8.89 9.33
N CYS A 199 -8.68 -9.27 8.55
CA CYS A 199 -8.48 -10.68 8.20
C CYS A 199 -8.15 -11.53 9.44
N ASN A 200 -7.22 -11.07 10.28
CA ASN A 200 -6.83 -11.78 11.49
C ASN A 200 -7.96 -11.86 12.51
N GLY A 201 -8.80 -10.82 12.63
CA GLY A 201 -9.98 -10.84 13.49
C GLY A 201 -10.97 -11.95 13.10
N VAL A 202 -11.15 -12.21 11.80
CA VAL A 202 -11.92 -13.36 11.32
C VAL A 202 -11.22 -14.69 11.63
N ILE A 203 -9.90 -14.74 11.41
CA ILE A 203 -9.11 -15.95 11.64
C ILE A 203 -9.02 -16.31 13.13
N GLU A 204 -9.02 -15.34 14.03
CA GLU A 204 -8.86 -15.55 15.47
C GLU A 204 -10.22 -15.65 16.17
N GLY A 205 -11.17 -14.76 15.86
CA GLY A 205 -12.46 -14.63 16.57
C GLY A 205 -13.43 -15.79 16.41
N LEU A 206 -13.20 -16.72 15.49
CA LEU A 206 -13.98 -17.97 15.36
C LEU A 206 -13.48 -19.12 16.25
N ARG A 207 -12.48 -18.89 17.13
CA ARG A 207 -12.05 -19.89 18.12
C ARG A 207 -13.03 -20.06 19.30
N GLU A 208 -13.95 -19.13 19.51
CA GLU A 208 -14.76 -19.04 20.74
C GLU A 208 -16.24 -19.45 20.58
N ARG A 209 -16.64 -19.97 19.40
CA ARG A 209 -18.05 -20.35 19.12
C ARG A 209 -18.29 -21.86 19.01
N THR A 210 -17.52 -22.65 19.75
CA THR A 210 -17.70 -24.12 19.92
C THR A 210 -17.59 -24.44 21.39
#